data_AF-A0A8S3AYK2-F1
#
_entry.id   AF-A0A8S3AYK2-F1
#
_cell.length_a   1.000
_cell.length_b   1.000
_cell.length_c   1.000
_cell.angle_alpha   90.00
_cell.angle_beta   90.00
_cell.angle_gamma   90.00
#
_symmetry.space_group_name_H-M   'P 1'
#
loop_
_entity.id
_entity.type
_entity.pdbx_description
1 polymer ?
#
loop_
_entity_poly.entity_id
_entity_poly.type
_entity_poly.pdbx_seq_one_letter_code
_entity_poly.pdbx_strand_id
1 'polypeptide(L)'
;KLDDEFFFEFSTATPTVREFLPYGEVSTLKPTCFLLFNQKIDKNEIFKHLCVMRGDEHKISNKQLELVDETAAKSEFKSFINEKEGNYEQYVAFTFKDDLLKATQYTIQVPEGCPSAEGPLVTTSEWSASFNTYEPLKIIDWFPNTNDEWQKTALPGRTWSLTFNNSLDHSTIKKSLFRFEPEFVSKINLKETLLLGIEHTEDNDRKILLHNKSQSNTIYTLLIQLEILKDIYGQTLQHDHSDQPIQFEVQAIDSPTLGVLQGESGMIIMDPALLNEPCYTFIVCNYSELILRINRVKPEHYQEYLLYFNRRYRSDEEQKPDDKLPGE
;
A
#
# COMPACT_ATOMS: atom_id res chain seq x y z
N LYS A 1 -69.74 30.07 -24.75
CA LYS A 1 -69.91 29.29 -23.50
C LYS A 1 -68.89 28.17 -23.55
N LEU A 2 -67.98 28.11 -22.59
CA LEU A 2 -67.26 26.86 -22.31
C LEU A 2 -68.25 26.04 -21.48
N ASP A 3 -68.76 24.95 -22.05
CA ASP A 3 -69.87 24.17 -21.48
C ASP A 3 -69.42 22.94 -20.68
N ASP A 4 -68.12 22.81 -20.34
CA ASP A 4 -67.64 21.72 -19.48
C ASP A 4 -66.60 22.23 -18.47
N GLU A 5 -66.75 21.86 -17.19
CA GLU A 5 -65.73 22.07 -16.16
C GLU A 5 -64.51 21.19 -16.46
N PHE A 6 -63.39 21.81 -16.82
CA PHE A 6 -62.13 21.12 -17.09
C PHE A 6 -61.33 20.96 -15.80
N PHE A 7 -61.17 19.73 -15.34
CA PHE A 7 -60.31 19.38 -14.21
C PHE A 7 -58.97 18.86 -14.74
N PHE A 8 -57.87 19.47 -14.29
CA PHE A 8 -56.50 19.03 -14.56
C PHE A 8 -55.82 18.69 -13.25
N GLU A 9 -55.35 17.45 -13.12
CA GLU A 9 -54.58 16.99 -11.98
C GLU A 9 -53.10 16.97 -12.35
N PHE A 10 -52.29 17.70 -11.59
CA PHE A 10 -50.83 17.70 -11.72
C PHE A 10 -50.23 17.27 -10.39
N SER A 11 -49.25 16.38 -10.45
CA SER A 11 -48.52 15.90 -9.29
C SER A 11 -47.03 16.03 -9.54
N THR A 12 -46.29 16.52 -8.55
CA THR A 12 -44.83 16.62 -8.57
C THR A 12 -44.20 15.25 -8.30
N ALA A 13 -42.95 15.04 -8.67
CA ALA A 13 -42.23 13.83 -8.25
C ALA A 13 -41.98 13.84 -6.72
N THR A 14 -41.73 12.66 -6.16
CA THR A 14 -41.24 12.52 -4.78
C THR A 14 -39.75 12.90 -4.72
N PRO A 15 -39.26 13.42 -3.59
CA PRO A 15 -37.85 13.75 -3.46
C PRO A 15 -37.02 12.47 -3.46
N THR A 16 -35.91 12.47 -4.19
CA THR A 16 -34.96 11.34 -4.24
C THR A 16 -33.53 11.84 -4.17
N VAL A 17 -32.68 11.18 -3.38
CA VAL A 17 -31.25 11.47 -3.33
C VAL A 17 -30.58 11.00 -4.62
N ARG A 18 -29.85 11.90 -5.29
CA ARG A 18 -29.09 11.66 -6.51
C ARG A 18 -27.61 11.46 -6.27
N GLU A 19 -27.06 12.20 -5.31
CA GLU A 19 -25.64 12.18 -4.99
C GLU A 19 -25.44 12.20 -3.47
N PHE A 20 -24.41 11.50 -3.02
CA PHE A 20 -24.04 11.45 -1.61
C PHE A 20 -22.53 11.53 -1.43
N LEU A 21 -22.11 12.39 -0.51
CA LEU A 21 -20.75 12.45 -0.01
C LEU A 21 -20.76 12.44 1.51
N PRO A 22 -19.71 11.90 2.15
CA PRO A 22 -18.57 11.20 1.53
C PRO A 22 -18.92 9.75 1.15
N TYR A 23 -18.18 9.16 0.20
CA TYR A 23 -18.24 7.73 -0.09
C TYR A 23 -16.93 7.05 0.34
N GLY A 24 -16.99 5.75 0.66
CA GLY A 24 -15.80 4.96 1.00
C GLY A 24 -15.21 5.33 2.36
N GLU A 25 -13.89 5.46 2.44
CA GLU A 25 -13.18 5.82 3.67
C GLU A 25 -12.95 7.33 3.75
N VAL A 26 -13.30 7.94 4.89
CA VAL A 26 -13.12 9.38 5.13
C VAL A 26 -11.75 9.67 5.75
N SER A 27 -11.17 10.80 5.36
CA SER A 27 -9.87 11.27 5.86
C SER A 27 -9.91 12.04 7.19
N THR A 28 -11.12 12.25 7.75
CA THR A 28 -11.34 13.01 8.98
C THR A 28 -12.41 12.35 9.83
N LEU A 29 -12.33 12.52 11.15
CA LEU A 29 -13.35 12.06 12.09
C LEU A 29 -14.52 13.05 12.20
N LYS A 30 -14.45 14.20 11.51
CA LYS A 30 -15.57 15.15 11.37
C LYS A 30 -15.89 15.38 9.89
N PRO A 31 -16.35 14.35 9.17
CA PRO A 31 -16.67 14.50 7.76
C PRO A 31 -17.91 15.37 7.58
N THR A 32 -17.89 16.25 6.58
CA THR A 32 -19.10 16.89 6.09
C THR A 32 -19.84 15.93 5.18
N CYS A 33 -21.10 15.63 5.52
CA CYS A 33 -22.01 14.87 4.68
C CYS A 33 -22.82 15.80 3.79
N PHE A 34 -22.98 15.44 2.52
CA PHE A 34 -23.73 16.19 1.51
C PHE A 34 -24.68 15.25 0.76
N LEU A 35 -25.97 15.61 0.72
CA LEU A 35 -26.98 14.88 -0.04
C LEU A 35 -27.59 15.85 -1.06
N LEU A 36 -27.50 15.49 -2.34
CA LEU A 36 -28.17 16.22 -3.43
C LEU A 36 -29.45 15.49 -3.82
N PHE A 37 -30.54 16.24 -3.97
CA PHE A 37 -31.84 15.73 -4.36
C PHE A 37 -32.16 16.04 -5.83
N ASN A 38 -33.18 15.37 -6.36
CA ASN A 38 -33.70 15.60 -7.71
C ASN A 38 -34.55 16.88 -7.85
N GLN A 39 -34.91 17.53 -6.73
CA GLN A 39 -35.85 18.64 -6.65
C GLN A 39 -35.56 19.52 -5.43
N LYS A 40 -36.20 20.68 -5.32
CA LYS A 40 -36.02 21.59 -4.17
C LYS A 40 -36.49 20.94 -2.87
N ILE A 41 -35.75 21.21 -1.80
CA ILE A 41 -36.04 20.69 -0.46
C ILE A 41 -36.03 21.81 0.58
N ASP A 42 -36.70 21.58 1.71
CA ASP A 42 -36.44 22.33 2.94
C ASP A 42 -35.34 21.62 3.72
N LYS A 43 -34.18 22.27 3.83
CA LYS A 43 -32.99 21.69 4.47
C LYS A 43 -33.23 21.36 5.94
N ASN A 44 -34.01 22.17 6.66
CA ASN A 44 -34.32 21.93 8.07
C ASN A 44 -35.28 20.75 8.22
N GLU A 45 -36.29 20.66 7.34
CA GLU A 45 -37.21 19.52 7.37
C GLU A 45 -36.49 18.22 7.03
N ILE A 46 -35.65 18.18 5.98
CA ILE A 46 -34.85 17.00 5.68
C ILE A 46 -33.93 16.65 6.86
N PHE A 47 -33.25 17.63 7.45
CA PHE A 47 -32.35 17.41 8.59
C PHE A 47 -33.05 16.83 9.83
N LYS A 48 -34.33 17.16 10.06
CA LYS A 48 -35.13 16.54 11.13
C LYS A 48 -35.43 15.07 10.88
N HIS A 49 -35.55 14.67 9.61
CA HIS A 49 -35.86 13.29 9.23
C HIS A 49 -34.62 12.40 9.05
N LEU A 50 -33.44 13.00 8.84
CA LEU A 50 -32.19 12.26 8.71
C LEU A 50 -31.95 11.33 9.90
N CYS A 51 -31.57 10.10 9.60
CA CYS A 51 -31.13 9.12 10.56
C CYS A 51 -29.69 8.72 10.26
N VAL A 52 -28.85 8.67 11.28
CA VAL A 52 -27.46 8.25 11.15
C VAL A 52 -27.24 7.08 12.09
N MET A 53 -26.83 5.96 11.52
CA MET A 53 -26.60 4.71 12.23
C MET A 53 -25.11 4.42 12.25
N ARG A 54 -24.58 4.07 13.42
CA ARG A 54 -23.26 3.47 13.57
C ARG A 54 -23.36 1.97 13.29
N GLY A 55 -22.27 1.35 12.82
CA GLY A 55 -22.23 -0.06 12.42
C GLY A 55 -22.63 -1.09 13.48
N ASP A 56 -22.72 -0.71 14.75
CA ASP A 56 -23.25 -1.52 15.86
C ASP A 56 -24.75 -1.28 16.12
N GLU A 57 -25.48 -0.81 15.10
CA GLU A 57 -26.90 -0.42 15.16
C GLU A 57 -27.21 0.72 16.16
N HIS A 58 -26.19 1.44 16.63
CA HIS A 58 -26.41 2.59 17.48
C HIS A 58 -26.83 3.81 16.67
N LYS A 59 -28.03 4.34 16.93
CA LYS A 59 -28.52 5.57 16.31
C LYS A 59 -27.84 6.80 16.91
N ILE A 60 -27.14 7.57 16.07
CA ILE A 60 -26.58 8.87 16.42
C ILE A 60 -27.73 9.89 16.52
N SER A 61 -27.76 10.65 17.61
CA SER A 61 -28.81 11.65 17.84
C SER A 61 -28.65 12.84 16.91
N ASN A 62 -29.72 13.37 16.31
CA ASN A 62 -29.67 14.59 15.49
C ASN A 62 -29.15 15.81 16.28
N LYS A 63 -29.14 15.76 17.63
CA LYS A 63 -28.50 16.78 18.47
C LYS A 63 -26.98 16.81 18.35
N GLN A 64 -26.36 15.70 17.96
CA GLN A 64 -24.93 15.54 17.71
C GLN A 64 -24.54 15.91 16.27
N LEU A 65 -25.54 16.22 15.45
CA LEU A 65 -25.36 16.71 14.09
C LEU A 65 -25.56 18.23 14.06
N GLU A 66 -24.98 18.88 13.07
CA GLU A 66 -25.20 20.29 12.78
C GLU A 66 -25.27 20.53 11.27
N LEU A 67 -26.19 21.40 10.85
CA LEU A 67 -26.24 21.85 9.47
C LEU A 67 -25.00 22.68 9.17
N VAL A 68 -24.40 22.44 8.01
CA VAL A 68 -23.25 23.22 7.53
C VAL A 68 -23.76 24.53 6.94
N ASP A 69 -23.01 25.60 7.21
CA ASP A 69 -23.30 26.93 6.65
C ASP A 69 -23.27 26.92 5.12
N GLU A 70 -24.16 27.70 4.50
CA GLU A 70 -24.31 27.77 3.05
C GLU A 70 -23.02 28.19 2.33
N THR A 71 -22.23 29.09 2.92
CA THR A 71 -20.97 29.53 2.31
C THR A 71 -19.91 28.43 2.35
N ALA A 72 -19.83 27.70 3.46
CA ALA A 72 -18.93 26.55 3.60
C ALA A 72 -19.31 25.41 2.65
N ALA A 73 -20.60 25.04 2.60
CA ALA A 73 -21.11 24.00 1.70
C ALA A 73 -20.86 24.36 0.22
N LYS A 74 -21.09 25.62 -0.18
CA LYS A 74 -20.81 26.08 -1.56
C LYS A 74 -19.33 26.08 -1.91
N SER A 75 -18.45 26.27 -0.92
CA SER A 75 -17.01 26.20 -1.13
C SER A 75 -16.56 24.76 -1.32
N GLU A 76 -17.03 23.85 -0.45
CA GLU A 76 -16.62 22.44 -0.42
C GLU A 76 -17.22 21.63 -1.59
N PHE A 77 -18.52 21.78 -1.85
CA PHE A 77 -19.26 20.99 -2.86
C PHE A 77 -19.57 21.78 -4.13
N LYS A 78 -18.70 22.75 -4.47
CA LYS A 78 -18.90 23.68 -5.59
C LYS A 78 -19.21 22.99 -6.92
N SER A 79 -18.54 21.87 -7.20
CA SER A 79 -18.73 21.08 -8.43
C SER A 79 -20.16 20.56 -8.55
N PHE A 80 -20.70 19.94 -7.51
CA PHE A 80 -22.04 19.35 -7.49
C PHE A 80 -23.15 20.41 -7.45
N ILE A 81 -22.90 21.52 -6.75
CA ILE A 81 -23.88 22.60 -6.63
C ILE A 81 -24.03 23.36 -7.95
N ASN A 82 -22.94 23.57 -8.71
CA ASN A 82 -22.97 24.39 -9.93
C ASN A 82 -23.21 23.60 -11.23
N GLU A 83 -23.36 22.28 -11.18
CA GLU A 83 -23.38 21.43 -12.38
C GLU A 83 -24.62 21.64 -13.29
N LYS A 84 -25.80 21.91 -12.72
CA LYS A 84 -27.07 22.07 -13.47
C LYS A 84 -27.85 23.30 -13.01
N GLU A 85 -27.58 24.45 -13.62
CA GLU A 85 -28.28 25.72 -13.36
C GLU A 85 -28.28 26.20 -11.89
N GLY A 86 -27.41 25.64 -11.04
CA GLY A 86 -27.32 25.98 -9.62
C GLY A 86 -28.33 25.22 -8.76
N ASN A 87 -27.92 24.05 -8.28
CA ASN A 87 -28.70 23.19 -7.37
C ASN A 87 -28.79 23.74 -5.93
N TYR A 88 -28.78 25.07 -5.75
CA TYR A 88 -28.60 25.74 -4.45
C TYR A 88 -29.68 25.37 -3.41
N GLU A 89 -30.86 25.01 -3.88
CA GLU A 89 -32.04 24.66 -3.07
C GLU A 89 -32.32 23.16 -3.03
N GLN A 90 -31.47 22.33 -3.65
CA GLN A 90 -31.69 20.90 -3.81
C GLN A 90 -30.77 20.05 -2.94
N TYR A 91 -30.02 20.63 -2.01
CA TYR A 91 -29.10 19.88 -1.15
C TYR A 91 -29.28 20.17 0.33
N VAL A 92 -28.90 19.19 1.16
CA VAL A 92 -28.63 19.37 2.58
C VAL A 92 -27.20 18.96 2.85
N ALA A 93 -26.49 19.76 3.66
CA ALA A 93 -25.15 19.45 4.14
C ALA A 93 -25.14 19.52 5.66
N PHE A 94 -24.52 18.54 6.31
CA PHE A 94 -24.41 18.48 7.76
C PHE A 94 -23.08 17.85 8.18
N THR A 95 -22.65 18.11 9.40
CA THR A 95 -21.45 17.52 9.99
C THR A 95 -21.72 17.05 11.42
N PHE A 96 -20.73 16.42 12.03
CA PHE A 96 -20.78 15.87 13.38
C PHE A 96 -20.11 16.84 14.37
N LYS A 97 -20.79 17.12 15.49
CA LYS A 97 -20.28 18.02 16.53
C LYS A 97 -19.06 17.44 17.25
N ASP A 98 -19.09 16.14 17.48
CA ASP A 98 -18.03 15.37 18.11
C ASP A 98 -17.30 14.52 17.07
N ASP A 99 -16.05 14.16 17.35
CA ASP A 99 -15.30 13.23 16.50
C ASP A 99 -16.00 11.88 16.45
N LEU A 100 -16.13 11.34 15.24
CA LEU A 100 -16.57 9.97 15.01
C LEU A 100 -15.56 8.96 15.57
N LEU A 101 -16.03 7.76 15.87
CA LEU A 101 -15.17 6.64 16.22
C LEU A 101 -14.37 6.22 14.99
N LYS A 102 -13.11 5.84 15.20
CA LYS A 102 -12.23 5.25 14.16
C LYS A 102 -12.67 3.84 13.80
N ALA A 103 -12.20 3.32 12.66
CA ALA A 103 -12.51 1.96 12.19
C ALA A 103 -14.00 1.61 12.27
N THR A 104 -14.87 2.58 11.95
CA THR A 104 -16.31 2.45 12.18
C THR A 104 -17.07 2.83 10.92
N GLN A 105 -18.01 1.96 10.53
CA GLN A 105 -18.97 2.25 9.47
C GLN A 105 -20.09 3.15 10.01
N TYR A 106 -20.46 4.14 9.22
CA TYR A 106 -21.61 5.01 9.46
C TYR A 106 -22.54 4.96 8.24
N THR A 107 -23.82 4.74 8.50
CA THR A 107 -24.88 4.69 7.49
C THR A 107 -25.79 5.88 7.66
N ILE A 108 -25.93 6.68 6.60
CA ILE A 108 -26.87 7.79 6.51
C ILE A 108 -28.14 7.28 5.85
N GLN A 109 -29.28 7.57 6.46
CA GLN A 109 -30.60 7.16 5.98
C GLN A 109 -31.52 8.37 5.84
N VAL A 110 -32.20 8.41 4.70
CA VAL A 110 -33.35 9.28 4.44
C VAL A 110 -34.58 8.35 4.45
N PRO A 111 -35.35 8.31 5.54
CA PRO A 111 -36.48 7.39 5.66
C PRO A 111 -37.61 7.76 4.70
N GLU A 112 -38.58 6.84 4.57
CA GLU A 112 -39.89 7.14 4.00
C GLU A 112 -40.55 8.31 4.76
N GLY A 113 -41.31 9.16 4.06
CA GLY A 113 -42.01 10.30 4.64
C GLY A 113 -41.27 11.64 4.59
N CYS A 114 -40.08 11.71 3.98
CA CYS A 114 -39.34 12.97 3.84
C CYS A 114 -40.03 13.93 2.85
N PRO A 115 -40.25 15.20 3.23
CA PRO A 115 -41.02 16.16 2.43
C PRO A 115 -40.22 16.78 1.29
N SER A 116 -40.95 17.30 0.29
CA SER A 116 -40.43 18.16 -0.78
C SER A 116 -40.76 19.63 -0.50
N ALA A 117 -39.98 20.56 -1.06
CA ALA A 117 -40.36 21.97 -1.10
C ALA A 117 -41.17 22.34 -2.36
N GLU A 118 -41.26 21.45 -3.36
CA GLU A 118 -41.98 21.70 -4.62
C GLU A 118 -43.44 21.24 -4.60
N GLY A 119 -43.79 20.28 -3.74
CA GLY A 119 -45.13 19.72 -3.68
C GLY A 119 -45.38 18.83 -2.46
N PRO A 120 -46.61 18.33 -2.28
CA PRO A 120 -47.03 17.65 -1.04
C PRO A 120 -46.59 16.20 -0.93
N LEU A 121 -46.05 15.59 -2.01
CA LEU A 121 -45.64 14.20 -1.99
C LEU A 121 -44.30 14.01 -1.25
N VAL A 122 -44.25 12.94 -0.46
CA VAL A 122 -43.11 12.55 0.38
C VAL A 122 -42.33 11.38 -0.23
N THR A 123 -41.11 11.10 0.24
CA THR A 123 -40.40 9.85 -0.11
C THR A 123 -41.29 8.64 0.19
N THR A 124 -41.32 7.67 -0.72
CA THR A 124 -42.11 6.42 -0.60
C THR A 124 -41.27 5.21 -0.19
N SER A 125 -39.96 5.36 -0.10
CA SER A 125 -39.02 4.32 0.34
C SER A 125 -37.82 4.95 1.04
N GLU A 126 -37.19 4.17 1.91
CA GLU A 126 -35.90 4.56 2.50
C GLU A 126 -34.81 4.61 1.42
N TRP A 127 -33.96 5.64 1.52
CA TRP A 127 -32.67 5.70 0.85
C TRP A 127 -31.56 5.63 1.89
N SER A 128 -30.47 4.93 1.59
CA SER A 128 -29.33 4.80 2.50
C SER A 128 -28.00 4.77 1.76
N ALA A 129 -26.96 5.33 2.38
CA ALA A 129 -25.57 5.19 1.94
C ALA A 129 -24.63 5.14 3.14
N SER A 130 -23.44 4.55 2.96
CA SER A 130 -22.49 4.35 4.05
C SER A 130 -21.08 4.82 3.69
N PHE A 131 -20.35 5.24 4.72
CA PHE A 131 -18.92 5.51 4.68
C PHE A 131 -18.24 4.91 5.91
N ASN A 132 -16.91 4.84 5.90
CA ASN A 132 -16.11 4.33 7.00
C ASN A 132 -15.12 5.38 7.46
N THR A 133 -14.87 5.47 8.75
CA THR A 133 -13.70 6.19 9.27
C THR A 133 -12.45 5.32 9.17
N TYR A 134 -11.30 5.95 8.93
CA TYR A 134 -10.02 5.27 8.80
C TYR A 134 -9.70 4.36 9.99
N GLU A 135 -8.99 3.26 9.71
CA GLU A 135 -8.50 2.37 10.74
C GLU A 135 -7.28 2.94 11.47
N PRO A 136 -6.97 2.50 12.71
CA PRO A 136 -5.68 2.79 13.34
C PRO A 136 -4.50 2.30 12.46
N LEU A 137 -3.43 3.09 12.39
CA LEU A 137 -2.22 2.71 11.64
C LEU A 137 -1.58 1.44 12.20
N LYS A 138 -1.37 0.45 11.33
CA LYS A 138 -0.78 -0.87 11.62
C LYS A 138 0.12 -1.33 10.48
N ILE A 139 1.10 -2.17 10.82
CA ILE A 139 1.81 -2.99 9.83
C ILE A 139 0.96 -4.23 9.61
N ILE A 140 0.60 -4.47 8.34
CA ILE A 140 -0.27 -5.58 7.95
C ILE A 140 0.49 -6.70 7.26
N ASP A 141 1.69 -6.43 6.75
CA ASP A 141 2.55 -7.42 6.13
C ASP A 141 4.01 -6.95 6.08
N TRP A 142 4.94 -7.88 5.88
CA TRP A 142 6.35 -7.59 5.64
C TRP A 142 7.00 -8.66 4.78
N PHE A 143 8.21 -8.42 4.26
CA PHE A 143 8.93 -9.40 3.45
C PHE A 143 10.43 -9.37 3.75
N PRO A 144 11.11 -10.53 3.88
CA PRO A 144 10.53 -11.85 4.11
C PRO A 144 9.71 -11.89 5.41
N ASN A 145 8.68 -12.74 5.46
CA ASN A 145 7.80 -12.87 6.61
C ASN A 145 7.96 -14.25 7.24
N THR A 146 8.56 -14.33 8.43
CA THR A 146 8.78 -15.61 9.12
C THR A 146 7.49 -16.38 9.44
N ASN A 147 6.33 -15.71 9.39
CA ASN A 147 5.01 -16.30 9.58
C ASN A 147 4.35 -16.79 8.27
N ASP A 148 4.95 -16.51 7.10
CA ASP A 148 4.51 -16.99 5.79
C ASP A 148 5.42 -18.13 5.31
N GLU A 149 4.88 -19.32 5.10
CA GLU A 149 5.66 -20.49 4.64
C GLU A 149 6.30 -20.29 3.26
N TRP A 150 5.70 -19.50 2.37
CA TRP A 150 6.17 -19.29 1.00
C TRP A 150 7.20 -18.17 0.89
N GLN A 151 7.16 -17.22 1.81
CA GLN A 151 8.02 -16.02 1.82
C GLN A 151 8.85 -15.92 3.09
N LYS A 152 9.06 -17.07 3.75
CA LYS A 152 9.66 -17.17 5.08
C LYS A 152 11.01 -16.52 5.21
N THR A 153 11.82 -16.66 4.17
CA THR A 153 13.25 -16.35 4.22
C THR A 153 13.72 -15.64 2.96
N ALA A 154 14.83 -14.90 3.08
CA ALA A 154 15.45 -14.21 1.95
C ALA A 154 16.97 -14.44 1.91
N LEU A 155 17.56 -14.24 0.73
CA LEU A 155 19.03 -14.21 0.59
C LEU A 155 19.62 -12.96 1.29
N PRO A 156 20.86 -13.04 1.80
CA PRO A 156 21.63 -11.91 2.29
C PRO A 156 21.58 -10.67 1.38
N GLY A 157 21.33 -9.51 1.97
CA GLY A 157 21.27 -8.23 1.27
C GLY A 157 20.06 -8.03 0.35
N ARG A 158 19.15 -9.01 0.26
CA ARG A 158 17.87 -8.83 -0.45
C ARG A 158 17.04 -7.75 0.24
N THR A 159 16.46 -6.85 -0.55
CA THR A 159 15.58 -5.78 -0.05
C THR A 159 14.40 -6.37 0.72
N TRP A 160 14.18 -5.85 1.93
CA TRP A 160 13.02 -6.19 2.75
C TRP A 160 11.92 -5.16 2.56
N SER A 161 10.70 -5.46 2.97
CA SER A 161 9.63 -4.47 2.95
C SER A 161 8.70 -4.56 4.14
N LEU A 162 8.06 -3.43 4.46
CA LEU A 162 6.95 -3.31 5.41
C LEU A 162 5.75 -2.74 4.66
N THR A 163 4.57 -3.31 4.88
CA THR A 163 3.30 -2.87 4.30
C THR A 163 2.35 -2.42 5.41
N PHE A 164 1.72 -1.27 5.23
CA PHE A 164 0.83 -0.64 6.20
C PHE A 164 -0.62 -0.62 5.68
N ASN A 165 -1.60 -0.58 6.58
CA ASN A 165 -3.01 -0.44 6.19
C ASN A 165 -3.33 0.98 5.66
N ASN A 166 -2.67 2.00 6.21
CA ASN A 166 -2.88 3.40 5.84
C ASN A 166 -1.66 3.99 5.14
N SER A 167 -1.92 4.97 4.28
CA SER A 167 -0.89 5.76 3.60
C SER A 167 -0.05 6.56 4.59
N LEU A 168 1.27 6.51 4.45
CA LEU A 168 2.20 7.11 5.40
C LEU A 168 2.48 8.60 5.10
N ASP A 169 2.70 9.39 6.14
CA ASP A 169 3.30 10.72 5.99
C ASP A 169 4.81 10.56 5.78
N HIS A 170 5.23 10.64 4.52
CA HIS A 170 6.64 10.50 4.11
C HIS A 170 7.58 11.48 4.82
N SER A 171 7.11 12.65 5.24
CA SER A 171 7.93 13.63 5.96
C SER A 171 8.37 13.14 7.35
N THR A 172 7.65 12.16 7.90
CA THR A 172 7.96 11.55 9.21
C THR A 172 8.90 10.36 9.11
N ILE A 173 9.07 9.77 7.92
CA ILE A 173 9.88 8.56 7.72
C ILE A 173 11.37 8.92 7.84
N LYS A 174 11.98 8.48 8.94
CA LYS A 174 13.41 8.67 9.20
C LYS A 174 14.10 7.33 9.36
N LYS A 175 15.34 7.26 8.88
CA LYS A 175 16.17 6.05 9.04
C LYS A 175 16.30 5.59 10.49
N SER A 176 16.43 6.54 11.42
CA SER A 176 16.61 6.26 12.85
C SER A 176 15.44 5.55 13.51
N LEU A 177 14.27 5.50 12.86
CA LEU A 177 13.07 4.81 13.36
C LEU A 177 13.21 3.30 13.31
N PHE A 178 14.04 2.79 12.40
CA PHE A 178 14.17 1.37 12.12
C PHE A 178 15.50 0.89 12.69
N ARG A 179 15.43 0.14 13.78
CA ARG A 179 16.58 -0.52 14.40
C ARG A 179 16.41 -2.02 14.30
N PHE A 180 17.51 -2.74 14.20
CA PHE A 180 17.49 -4.18 14.04
C PHE A 180 18.37 -4.83 15.09
N GLU A 181 17.88 -5.96 15.61
CA GLU A 181 18.64 -6.83 16.51
C GLU A 181 18.79 -8.22 15.86
N PRO A 182 20.03 -8.71 15.65
CA PRO A 182 21.30 -8.02 15.89
C PRO A 182 21.51 -6.81 14.97
N GLU A 183 22.38 -5.88 15.36
CA GLU A 183 22.75 -4.77 14.47
C GLU A 183 23.45 -5.28 13.20
N PHE A 184 23.33 -4.54 12.10
CA PHE A 184 24.06 -4.87 10.87
C PHE A 184 25.56 -4.67 11.08
N VAL A 185 26.33 -5.75 10.89
CA VAL A 185 27.80 -5.70 10.95
C VAL A 185 28.36 -5.75 9.54
N SER A 186 29.33 -4.90 9.25
CA SER A 186 30.13 -4.97 8.02
C SER A 186 31.58 -5.30 8.34
N LYS A 187 32.15 -6.28 7.64
CA LYS A 187 33.57 -6.63 7.73
C LYS A 187 34.50 -5.57 7.13
N ILE A 188 33.93 -4.67 6.31
CA ILE A 188 34.60 -3.46 5.80
C ILE A 188 34.09 -2.31 6.67
N ASN A 189 34.97 -1.44 7.18
CA ASN A 189 34.60 -0.26 7.97
C ASN A 189 33.77 0.73 7.13
N LEU A 190 32.49 0.45 6.97
CA LEU A 190 31.50 1.30 6.32
C LEU A 190 30.79 2.13 7.39
N LYS A 191 30.44 3.37 7.06
CA LYS A 191 29.55 4.16 7.93
C LYS A 191 28.22 3.44 8.07
N GLU A 192 27.64 3.43 9.27
CA GLU A 192 26.30 2.85 9.57
C GLU A 192 25.22 3.35 8.61
N THR A 193 25.38 4.59 8.08
CA THR A 193 24.50 5.18 7.08
C THR A 193 24.37 4.33 5.81
N LEU A 194 25.39 3.53 5.47
CA LEU A 194 25.45 2.68 4.27
C LEU A 194 24.96 1.24 4.51
N LEU A 195 24.67 0.86 5.76
CA LEU A 195 24.25 -0.52 6.11
C LEU A 195 22.73 -0.74 6.01
N LEU A 196 21.97 0.36 6.05
CA LEU A 196 20.52 0.37 5.91
C LEU A 196 20.10 1.58 5.05
N GLY A 197 19.44 1.34 3.93
CA GLY A 197 18.77 2.34 3.11
C GLY A 197 17.26 2.21 3.29
N ILE A 198 16.57 3.35 3.28
CA ILE A 198 15.11 3.39 3.31
C ILE A 198 14.64 4.05 2.04
N GLU A 199 13.76 3.37 1.33
CA GLU A 199 13.11 3.87 0.13
C GLU A 199 11.61 3.85 0.32
N HIS A 200 10.97 4.92 -0.10
CA HIS A 200 9.53 5.08 -0.21
C HIS A 200 9.26 5.93 -1.47
N THR A 201 8.17 5.65 -2.16
CA THR A 201 7.80 6.32 -3.42
C THR A 201 6.40 6.89 -3.30
N GLU A 202 6.12 8.01 -3.96
CA GLU A 202 4.78 8.61 -4.00
C GLU A 202 3.73 7.64 -4.59
N ASP A 203 4.15 6.75 -5.51
CA ASP A 203 3.29 5.73 -6.12
C ASP A 203 2.94 4.57 -5.17
N ASN A 204 3.58 4.46 -3.99
CA ASN A 204 3.36 3.38 -3.03
C ASN A 204 3.52 3.87 -1.59
N ASP A 205 2.61 4.75 -1.20
CA ASP A 205 2.55 5.44 0.09
C ASP A 205 2.32 4.52 1.31
N ARG A 206 1.92 3.27 1.08
CA ARG A 206 1.69 2.25 2.13
C ARG A 206 2.85 1.28 2.31
N LYS A 207 3.95 1.45 1.58
CA LYS A 207 5.08 0.51 1.61
C LYS A 207 6.40 1.20 1.89
N ILE A 208 7.20 0.59 2.75
CA ILE A 208 8.60 0.99 2.98
C ILE A 208 9.50 -0.15 2.50
N LEU A 209 10.49 0.19 1.67
CA LEU A 209 11.55 -0.73 1.26
C LEU A 209 12.80 -0.48 2.11
N LEU A 210 13.41 -1.58 2.56
CA LEU A 210 14.55 -1.60 3.47
C LEU A 210 15.72 -2.29 2.79
N HIS A 211 16.65 -1.50 2.27
CA HIS A 211 17.88 -1.98 1.66
C HIS A 211 18.90 -2.26 2.75
N ASN A 212 19.38 -3.50 2.89
CA ASN A 212 20.15 -3.90 4.06
C ASN A 212 21.47 -4.60 3.68
N LYS A 213 22.37 -4.73 4.66
CA LYS A 213 23.60 -5.54 4.58
C LYS A 213 23.53 -6.74 5.53
N SER A 214 22.39 -7.41 5.54
CA SER A 214 22.15 -8.58 6.38
C SER A 214 23.15 -9.71 6.14
N GLN A 215 23.46 -10.44 7.21
CA GLN A 215 24.34 -11.60 7.19
C GLN A 215 23.53 -12.88 6.96
N SER A 216 24.19 -13.85 6.32
CA SER A 216 23.66 -15.20 6.12
C SER A 216 23.34 -15.88 7.46
N ASN A 217 22.36 -16.78 7.46
CA ASN A 217 21.97 -17.59 8.62
C ASN A 217 21.73 -16.75 9.89
N THR A 218 20.99 -15.65 9.75
CA THR A 218 20.74 -14.69 10.83
C THR A 218 19.27 -14.26 10.79
N ILE A 219 18.64 -14.19 11.95
CA ILE A 219 17.29 -13.63 12.11
C ILE A 219 17.43 -12.22 12.66
N TYR A 220 16.86 -11.25 11.95
CA TYR A 220 16.83 -9.85 12.37
C TYR A 220 15.44 -9.48 12.89
N THR A 221 15.37 -8.98 14.12
CA THR A 221 14.14 -8.46 14.72
C THR A 221 14.11 -6.95 14.56
N LEU A 222 13.02 -6.42 14.02
CA LEU A 222 12.83 -4.99 13.84
C LEU A 222 12.25 -4.34 15.10
N LEU A 223 12.91 -3.27 15.55
CA LEU A 223 12.45 -2.37 16.59
C LEU A 223 12.08 -1.04 15.96
N ILE A 224 10.82 -0.62 16.12
CA ILE A 224 10.27 0.60 15.52
C ILE A 224 9.91 1.62 16.61
N GLN A 225 10.32 2.88 16.41
CA GLN A 225 9.86 3.98 17.26
C GLN A 225 8.42 4.40 16.92
N LEU A 226 7.45 3.84 17.63
CA LEU A 226 6.01 4.00 17.35
C LEU A 226 5.50 5.44 17.30
N GLU A 227 6.02 6.31 18.16
CA GLU A 227 5.47 7.64 18.39
C GLU A 227 5.80 8.65 17.27
N ILE A 228 6.72 8.31 16.37
CA ILE A 228 7.25 9.24 15.38
C ILE A 228 6.72 8.96 13.98
N LEU A 229 6.56 7.67 13.61
CA LEU A 229 6.01 7.30 12.29
C LEU A 229 4.51 7.63 12.26
N LYS A 230 4.10 8.44 11.29
CA LYS A 230 2.69 8.84 11.14
C LYS A 230 2.10 8.44 9.79
N ASP A 231 0.78 8.27 9.78
CA ASP A 231 -0.01 8.24 8.54
C ASP A 231 -0.44 9.65 8.11
N ILE A 232 -1.04 9.73 6.91
CA ILE A 232 -1.57 10.99 6.36
C ILE A 232 -2.72 11.59 7.20
N TYR A 233 -3.29 10.81 8.12
CA TYR A 233 -4.32 11.26 9.07
C TYR A 233 -3.70 11.70 10.42
N GLY A 234 -2.37 11.67 10.55
CA GLY A 234 -1.62 12.06 11.73
C GLY A 234 -1.56 11.01 12.84
N GLN A 235 -2.01 9.78 12.59
CA GLN A 235 -1.98 8.69 13.56
C GLN A 235 -0.59 8.08 13.67
N THR A 236 -0.21 7.69 14.88
CA THR A 236 1.00 6.90 15.14
C THR A 236 0.71 5.40 15.06
N LEU A 237 1.75 4.60 14.89
CA LEU A 237 1.63 3.13 14.83
C LEU A 237 1.08 2.59 16.16
N GLN A 238 -0.03 1.83 16.12
CA GLN A 238 -0.76 1.44 17.34
C GLN A 238 -0.06 0.31 18.13
N HIS A 239 0.76 -0.51 17.47
CA HIS A 239 1.33 -1.71 18.07
C HIS A 239 2.86 -1.75 17.91
N ASP A 240 3.55 -2.13 18.98
CA ASP A 240 5.00 -2.31 19.02
C ASP A 240 5.45 -3.68 18.52
N HIS A 241 4.50 -4.55 18.17
CA HIS A 241 4.78 -5.92 17.76
C HIS A 241 5.59 -6.69 18.83
N SER A 242 5.44 -6.32 20.11
CA SER A 242 6.16 -6.98 21.22
C SER A 242 5.77 -8.46 21.40
N ASP A 243 4.49 -8.79 21.24
CA ASP A 243 3.98 -10.17 21.33
C ASP A 243 4.24 -10.99 20.05
N GLN A 244 4.29 -10.32 18.89
CA GLN A 244 4.56 -10.92 17.58
C GLN A 244 5.62 -10.08 16.85
N PRO A 245 6.91 -10.30 17.15
CA PRO A 245 7.99 -9.49 16.61
C PRO A 245 8.06 -9.59 15.09
N ILE A 246 8.31 -8.46 14.45
CA ILE A 246 8.58 -8.41 13.01
C ILE A 246 10.00 -8.94 12.80
N GLN A 247 10.08 -10.16 12.27
CA GLN A 247 11.33 -10.87 12.06
C GLN A 247 11.59 -11.10 10.57
N PHE A 248 12.86 -10.95 10.21
CA PHE A 248 13.40 -11.22 8.88
C PHE A 248 14.44 -12.33 8.99
N GLU A 249 14.09 -13.54 8.54
CA GLU A 249 15.00 -14.68 8.50
C GLU A 249 15.81 -14.67 7.21
N VAL A 250 17.13 -14.65 7.36
CA VAL A 250 18.07 -14.67 6.24
C VAL A 250 18.58 -16.08 6.07
N GLN A 251 18.37 -16.64 4.89
CA GLN A 251 18.78 -18.00 4.54
C GLN A 251 20.26 -18.20 4.78
N ALA A 252 20.62 -19.41 5.21
CA ALA A 252 21.98 -19.87 5.10
C ALA A 252 22.33 -20.02 3.61
N ILE A 253 23.31 -19.25 3.12
CA ILE A 253 23.96 -19.56 1.87
C ILE A 253 25.00 -20.64 2.17
N ASP A 254 24.56 -21.90 2.17
CA ASP A 254 25.45 -23.06 2.30
C ASP A 254 26.18 -23.35 0.99
N SER A 255 25.63 -22.88 -0.14
CA SER A 255 26.19 -23.09 -1.47
C SER A 255 26.83 -21.83 -2.02
N PRO A 256 28.12 -21.85 -2.35
CA PRO A 256 28.81 -20.72 -2.95
C PRO A 256 28.13 -20.27 -4.24
N THR A 257 27.77 -18.99 -4.34
CA THR A 257 27.27 -18.42 -5.60
C THR A 257 28.46 -17.91 -6.39
N LEU A 258 28.97 -18.74 -7.30
CA LEU A 258 29.89 -18.31 -8.34
C LEU A 258 29.07 -17.71 -9.48
N GLY A 259 29.36 -16.47 -9.86
CA GLY A 259 28.85 -15.87 -11.08
C GLY A 259 29.18 -16.77 -12.28
N VAL A 260 28.24 -16.86 -13.22
CA VAL A 260 28.34 -17.77 -14.36
C VAL A 260 29.55 -17.41 -15.22
N LEU A 261 30.57 -18.26 -15.27
CA LEU A 261 31.76 -18.11 -16.13
C LEU A 261 31.53 -18.58 -17.58
N GLN A 262 30.28 -18.51 -18.07
CA GLN A 262 29.90 -18.92 -19.43
C GLN A 262 28.90 -17.93 -20.04
N GLY A 263 28.99 -17.73 -21.36
CA GLY A 263 28.00 -17.00 -22.13
C GLY A 263 26.80 -17.90 -22.42
N GLU A 264 25.74 -17.35 -23.01
CA GLU A 264 24.50 -18.07 -23.36
C GLU A 264 24.74 -19.34 -24.21
N SER A 265 25.80 -19.34 -25.01
CA SER A 265 26.22 -20.47 -25.86
C SER A 265 27.26 -21.41 -25.23
N GLY A 266 27.60 -21.22 -23.95
CA GLY A 266 28.72 -21.92 -23.30
C GLY A 266 30.11 -21.36 -23.64
N MET A 267 30.17 -20.24 -24.38
CA MET A 267 31.40 -19.54 -24.75
C MET A 267 31.24 -18.04 -24.52
N ILE A 268 32.30 -17.37 -24.06
CA ILE A 268 32.36 -15.92 -23.94
C ILE A 268 33.37 -15.41 -24.95
N ILE A 269 32.92 -14.50 -25.83
CA ILE A 269 33.81 -13.78 -26.74
C ILE A 269 34.23 -12.49 -26.01
N MET A 270 35.52 -12.37 -25.72
CA MET A 270 36.10 -11.17 -25.12
C MET A 270 36.08 -10.01 -26.11
N ASP A 271 35.97 -8.77 -25.61
CA ASP A 271 36.02 -7.58 -26.46
C ASP A 271 37.39 -7.46 -27.16
N PRO A 272 37.44 -7.58 -28.50
CA PRO A 272 38.68 -7.48 -29.26
C PRO A 272 39.27 -6.06 -29.30
N ALA A 273 38.60 -5.04 -28.75
CA ALA A 273 39.16 -3.70 -28.59
C ALA A 273 40.12 -3.60 -27.37
N LEU A 274 40.03 -4.53 -26.41
CA LEU A 274 40.83 -4.55 -25.17
C LEU A 274 42.12 -5.38 -25.30
N LEU A 275 42.72 -5.45 -26.50
CA LEU A 275 43.85 -6.35 -26.82
C LEU A 275 45.06 -6.24 -25.88
N ASN A 276 45.31 -5.06 -25.34
CA ASN A 276 46.47 -4.80 -24.49
C ASN A 276 46.19 -5.10 -23.01
N GLU A 277 44.91 -5.10 -22.59
CA GLU A 277 44.48 -5.33 -21.20
C GLU A 277 43.15 -6.11 -21.18
N PRO A 278 43.13 -7.37 -21.60
CA PRO A 278 41.90 -8.17 -21.63
C PRO A 278 41.39 -8.38 -20.20
N CYS A 279 40.15 -7.99 -19.93
CA CYS A 279 39.50 -8.15 -18.63
C CYS A 279 38.20 -8.94 -18.75
N TYR A 280 37.93 -9.77 -17.75
CA TYR A 280 36.67 -10.48 -17.60
C TYR A 280 36.17 -10.34 -16.17
N THR A 281 34.95 -9.85 -16.02
CA THR A 281 34.35 -9.58 -14.71
C THR A 281 33.35 -10.67 -14.37
N PHE A 282 33.45 -11.21 -13.17
CA PHE A 282 32.48 -12.14 -12.59
C PHE A 282 32.21 -11.76 -11.14
N ILE A 283 31.03 -12.12 -10.65
CA ILE A 283 30.61 -11.83 -9.28
C ILE A 283 30.88 -13.08 -8.44
N VAL A 284 31.46 -12.87 -7.26
CA VAL A 284 31.63 -13.93 -6.26
C VAL A 284 31.05 -13.46 -4.94
N CYS A 285 30.22 -14.30 -4.34
CA CYS A 285 29.68 -14.07 -3.00
C CYS A 285 30.26 -15.11 -2.04
N ASN A 286 30.59 -14.68 -0.82
CA ASN A 286 31.08 -15.51 0.28
C ASN A 286 32.48 -16.16 0.13
N TYR A 287 33.31 -15.73 -0.84
CA TYR A 287 34.75 -16.08 -0.89
C TYR A 287 35.64 -14.88 -0.55
N SER A 288 36.71 -15.12 0.22
CA SER A 288 37.82 -14.18 0.40
C SER A 288 38.94 -14.38 -0.61
N GLU A 289 39.05 -15.57 -1.18
CA GLU A 289 40.12 -15.97 -2.09
C GLU A 289 39.57 -16.89 -3.18
N LEU A 290 40.22 -16.89 -4.34
CA LEU A 290 39.84 -17.69 -5.50
C LEU A 290 41.08 -18.40 -6.05
N ILE A 291 40.94 -19.70 -6.33
CA ILE A 291 41.92 -20.45 -7.10
C ILE A 291 41.43 -20.50 -8.54
N LEU A 292 42.15 -19.81 -9.42
CA LEU A 292 41.84 -19.75 -10.85
C LEU A 292 42.76 -20.68 -11.63
N ARG A 293 42.18 -21.61 -12.41
CA ARG A 293 42.90 -22.46 -13.35
C ARG A 293 42.51 -22.08 -14.78
N ILE A 294 43.46 -21.57 -15.55
CA ILE A 294 43.26 -21.20 -16.96
C ILE A 294 43.95 -22.24 -17.84
N ASN A 295 43.21 -22.84 -18.76
CA ASN A 295 43.71 -23.86 -19.67
C ASN A 295 43.52 -23.42 -21.12
N ARG A 296 44.47 -23.81 -21.99
CA ARG A 296 44.38 -23.56 -23.43
C ARG A 296 43.94 -24.84 -24.14
N VAL A 297 42.66 -24.90 -24.51
CA VAL A 297 42.09 -26.02 -25.27
C VAL A 297 42.53 -25.92 -26.72
N LYS A 298 43.06 -27.01 -27.29
CA LYS A 298 43.39 -27.09 -28.71
C LYS A 298 42.11 -27.27 -29.55
N PRO A 299 42.05 -26.77 -30.79
CA PRO A 299 40.87 -26.89 -31.64
C PRO A 299 40.33 -28.32 -31.76
N GLU A 300 41.21 -29.32 -31.85
CA GLU A 300 40.86 -30.74 -31.96
C GLU A 300 40.14 -31.30 -30.73
N HIS A 301 40.32 -30.71 -29.54
CA HIS A 301 39.71 -31.16 -28.28
C HIS A 301 38.47 -30.34 -27.89
N TYR A 302 38.05 -29.38 -28.72
CA TYR A 302 36.98 -28.44 -28.38
C TYR A 302 35.63 -29.13 -28.15
N GLN A 303 35.29 -30.15 -28.96
CA GLN A 303 34.05 -30.91 -28.80
C GLN A 303 34.00 -31.69 -27.48
N GLU A 304 35.13 -32.28 -27.08
CA GLU A 304 35.26 -33.01 -25.82
C GLU A 304 35.14 -32.05 -24.61
N TYR A 305 35.74 -30.86 -24.73
CA TYR A 305 35.65 -29.79 -23.74
C TYR A 305 34.20 -29.33 -23.49
N LEU A 306 33.41 -29.08 -24.55
CA LEU A 306 32.01 -28.67 -24.42
C LEU A 306 31.14 -29.71 -23.70
N LEU A 307 31.38 -31.00 -23.96
CA LEU A 307 30.65 -32.10 -23.31
C LEU A 307 31.04 -32.28 -21.84
N TYR A 308 32.29 -31.98 -21.48
CA TYR A 308 32.78 -32.02 -20.10
C TYR A 308 32.11 -30.92 -19.26
N PHE A 309 32.10 -29.67 -19.75
CA PHE A 309 31.52 -28.54 -19.03
C PHE A 309 29.99 -28.65 -18.88
N ASN A 310 29.28 -29.07 -19.94
CA ASN A 310 27.82 -29.22 -19.91
C ASN A 310 27.34 -30.33 -18.97
N ARG A 311 28.12 -31.42 -18.79
CA ARG A 311 27.79 -32.49 -17.84
C ARG A 311 27.99 -32.07 -16.39
N ARG A 312 29.09 -31.36 -16.13
CA ARG A 312 29.49 -30.93 -14.77
C ARG A 312 28.60 -29.83 -14.20
N TYR A 313 27.92 -29.06 -15.05
CA TYR A 313 26.89 -28.09 -14.63
C TYR A 313 25.58 -28.73 -14.14
N ARG A 314 25.32 -30.00 -14.50
CA ARG A 314 24.09 -30.72 -14.14
C ARG A 314 24.25 -31.65 -12.93
N SER A 315 25.44 -31.73 -12.35
CA SER A 315 25.76 -32.60 -11.21
C SER A 315 26.12 -31.77 -9.98
N ASP A 316 25.46 -32.00 -8.86
CA ASP A 316 25.78 -31.43 -7.53
C ASP A 316 27.08 -32.02 -6.91
N GLU A 317 27.95 -32.63 -7.73
CA GLU A 317 29.17 -33.27 -7.24
C GLU A 317 30.28 -32.23 -6.98
N GLU A 318 30.79 -32.21 -5.75
CA GLU A 318 31.96 -31.43 -5.34
C GLU A 318 33.16 -31.70 -6.26
N GLN A 319 33.76 -30.62 -6.78
CA GLN A 319 34.92 -30.72 -7.65
C GLN A 319 36.15 -31.20 -6.87
N LYS A 320 36.79 -32.28 -7.33
CA LYS A 320 38.13 -32.64 -6.83
C LYS A 320 39.20 -31.85 -7.59
N PRO A 321 40.24 -31.31 -6.91
CA PRO A 321 41.32 -30.55 -7.54
C PRO A 321 42.08 -31.30 -8.64
N ASP A 322 42.02 -32.63 -8.65
CA ASP A 322 42.85 -33.51 -9.50
C ASP A 322 42.12 -34.06 -10.74
N ASP A 323 40.91 -33.58 -11.05
CA ASP A 323 40.21 -34.00 -12.27
C ASP A 323 40.96 -33.48 -13.51
N LYS A 324 41.44 -34.42 -14.35
CA LYS A 324 42.09 -34.08 -15.62
C LYS A 324 41.10 -33.43 -16.57
N LEU A 325 41.38 -32.20 -16.98
CA LEU A 325 40.58 -31.49 -17.96
C LEU A 325 40.89 -32.01 -19.38
N PRO A 326 39.92 -31.95 -20.31
CA PRO A 326 40.17 -32.26 -21.71
C PRO A 326 41.34 -31.45 -22.27
N GLY A 327 42.40 -32.14 -22.70
CA GLY A 327 43.60 -31.53 -23.25
C GLY A 327 44.77 -31.30 -22.28
N GLU A 328 44.72 -31.83 -21.05
CA GLU A 328 45.89 -32.00 -20.17
C GLU A 328 46.85 -33.12 -20.61
#